data_AF-A0A4Q9G8T3-F1
#
_entry.id   AF-A0A4Q9G8T3-F1
#
_cell.length_a   1.000
_cell.length_b   1.000
_cell.length_c   1.000
_cell.angle_alpha   90.00
_cell.angle_beta   90.00
_cell.angle_gamma   90.00
#
_symmetry.space_group_name_H-M   'P 1'
#
loop_
_entity.id
_entity.type
_entity.pdbx_description
1 polymer ?
#
loop_
_entity_poly.entity_id
_entity_poly.type
_entity_poly.pdbx_seq_one_letter_code
_entity_poly.pdbx_strand_id
1 'polypeptide(L)'
;MTPSRPRISGLASRPMHGRLLMIVTAGAILSGCVQPMPVVQPAPAAAPVPSVSTVPPRPVPVVPPVAPPPAPPAPSGPTEARSGLHQAAVISITGDADSRFTLLFRPALTDPGRIAAAPAQLCRQAGRDLADSRSNTPGAGSAMPGVQMMIVTCTAA
;
A
#
# COMPACT_ATOMS: atom_id res chain seq x y z
N MET A 1 8.35 21.24 -53.32
CA MET A 1 7.82 22.35 -52.50
C MET A 1 8.05 21.96 -51.03
N THR A 2 9.02 22.62 -50.41
CA THR A 2 9.54 22.38 -49.06
C THR A 2 9.95 23.77 -48.55
N PRO A 3 10.08 24.00 -47.23
CA PRO A 3 9.06 23.98 -46.18
C PRO A 3 8.99 25.35 -45.46
N SER A 4 8.04 25.57 -44.55
CA SER A 4 8.18 26.64 -43.53
C SER A 4 7.53 26.24 -42.21
N ARG A 5 8.39 25.90 -41.25
CA ARG A 5 8.09 25.81 -39.82
C ARG A 5 8.19 27.20 -39.21
N PRO A 6 7.28 27.60 -38.31
CA PRO A 6 7.59 28.60 -37.31
C PRO A 6 8.23 27.96 -36.07
N ARG A 7 9.44 28.44 -35.78
CA ARG A 7 10.11 28.35 -34.47
C ARG A 7 9.27 29.10 -33.44
N ILE A 8 9.05 28.50 -32.28
CA ILE A 8 8.77 29.27 -31.06
C ILE A 8 9.88 28.94 -30.07
N SER A 9 10.76 29.92 -29.94
CA SER A 9 11.86 29.97 -28.98
C SER A 9 11.31 30.18 -27.57
N GLY A 10 11.82 29.38 -26.64
CA GLY A 10 12.34 29.81 -25.35
C GLY A 10 11.43 30.62 -24.42
N LEU A 11 10.94 29.96 -23.36
CA LEU A 11 10.84 30.61 -22.06
C LEU A 11 11.46 29.71 -20.98
N ALA A 12 12.66 30.14 -20.58
CA ALA A 12 13.13 30.28 -19.21
C ALA A 12 13.00 29.07 -18.26
N SER A 13 14.11 28.33 -18.22
CA SER A 13 14.69 27.74 -17.01
C SER A 13 14.46 28.59 -15.75
N ARG A 14 13.96 27.97 -14.69
CA ARG A 14 14.11 28.43 -13.31
C ARG A 14 14.71 27.30 -12.46
N PRO A 15 16.02 27.36 -12.13
CA PRO A 15 16.61 26.49 -11.13
C PRO A 15 16.37 27.09 -9.73
N MET A 16 15.41 26.55 -8.98
CA MET A 16 15.29 26.82 -7.55
C MET A 16 16.28 25.92 -6.80
N HIS A 17 17.47 26.46 -6.57
CA HIS A 17 18.44 25.99 -5.59
C HIS A 17 17.86 26.19 -4.17
N GLY A 18 17.23 25.16 -3.63
CA GLY A 18 16.92 25.06 -2.20
C GLY A 18 17.99 24.23 -1.49
N ARG A 19 19.18 24.82 -1.31
CA ARG A 19 20.15 24.34 -0.31
C ARG A 19 19.47 24.44 1.06
N LEU A 20 19.12 23.31 1.68
CA LEU A 20 19.04 23.23 3.13
C LEU A 20 19.91 22.08 3.62
N LEU A 21 20.96 22.53 4.30
CA LEU A 21 22.01 21.82 4.98
C LEU A 21 21.52 21.40 6.37
N MET A 22 22.06 20.29 6.87
CA MET A 22 22.02 19.79 8.26
C MET A 22 20.67 19.17 8.69
N ILE A 23 20.64 17.98 9.31
CA ILE A 23 21.31 17.64 10.57
C ILE A 23 21.78 16.17 10.56
N VAL A 24 23.05 16.00 10.91
CA VAL A 24 23.67 14.75 11.39
C VAL A 24 23.11 14.44 12.78
N THR A 25 22.54 13.26 12.97
CA THR A 25 22.42 12.64 14.29
C THR A 25 22.79 11.17 14.18
N ALA A 26 24.08 10.91 14.43
CA ALA A 26 24.57 9.63 14.87
C ALA A 26 23.93 9.31 16.24
N GLY A 27 23.32 8.13 16.34
CA GLY A 27 22.66 7.66 17.54
C GLY A 27 22.70 6.14 17.61
N ALA A 28 23.90 5.58 17.58
CA ALA A 28 24.13 4.20 17.98
C ALA A 28 23.97 4.11 19.50
N ILE A 29 22.90 3.47 19.98
CA ILE A 29 22.84 2.96 21.34
C ILE A 29 22.37 1.50 21.28
N LEU A 30 23.36 0.60 21.23
CA LEU A 30 23.22 -0.77 21.69
C LEU A 30 22.93 -0.72 23.20
N SER A 31 21.73 -1.08 23.61
CA SER A 31 21.44 -1.32 25.04
C SER A 31 20.57 -2.56 25.16
N GLY A 32 21.25 -3.71 25.23
CA GLY A 32 20.64 -4.92 25.77
C GLY A 32 20.42 -4.76 27.27
N CYS A 33 19.26 -5.15 27.76
CA CYS A 33 19.02 -5.49 29.16
C CYS A 33 17.92 -6.55 29.20
N VAL A 34 18.37 -7.80 29.25
CA VAL A 34 17.87 -8.91 30.06
C VAL A 34 16.48 -8.70 30.68
N GLN A 35 15.48 -9.42 30.16
CA GLN A 35 14.20 -9.59 30.85
C GLN A 35 14.37 -10.60 32.01
N PRO A 36 13.87 -10.29 33.22
CA PRO A 36 14.01 -11.15 34.39
C PRO A 36 13.16 -12.43 34.26
N MET A 37 13.75 -13.56 34.64
CA MET A 37 13.07 -14.86 34.68
C MET A 37 12.05 -14.92 35.82
N PRO A 38 10.89 -15.57 35.62
CA PRO A 38 9.94 -15.80 36.70
C PRO A 38 10.49 -16.81 37.71
N VAL A 39 10.47 -16.41 38.98
CA VAL A 39 10.76 -17.24 40.16
C VAL A 39 9.76 -18.40 40.21
N VAL A 40 10.27 -19.63 40.15
CA VAL A 40 9.50 -20.84 40.40
C VAL A 40 9.26 -20.95 41.90
N GLN A 41 8.03 -20.72 42.33
CA GLN A 41 7.58 -20.95 43.69
C GLN A 41 7.30 -22.45 43.87
N PRO A 42 7.90 -23.13 44.87
CA PRO A 42 7.60 -24.54 45.13
C PRO A 42 6.21 -24.67 45.78
N ALA A 43 5.38 -25.55 45.22
CA ALA A 43 4.05 -25.87 45.75
C ALA A 43 4.14 -26.75 47.01
N PRO A 44 3.30 -26.51 48.04
CA PRO A 44 3.21 -27.37 49.21
C PRO A 44 2.52 -28.72 48.90
N ALA A 45 2.89 -29.74 49.67
CA ALA A 45 2.56 -31.15 49.51
C ALA A 45 1.05 -31.45 49.46
N ALA A 46 0.69 -32.41 48.59
CA ALA A 46 -0.66 -32.90 48.38
C ALA A 46 -1.15 -33.80 49.52
N ALA A 47 -2.35 -33.52 50.02
CA ALA A 47 -3.17 -34.44 50.80
C ALA A 47 -3.99 -35.37 49.87
N PRO A 48 -4.33 -36.60 50.28
CA PRO A 48 -5.02 -37.56 49.42
C PRO A 48 -6.47 -37.14 49.16
N VAL A 49 -6.86 -37.09 47.88
CA VAL A 49 -8.25 -36.83 47.45
C VAL A 49 -9.06 -38.15 47.41
N PRO A 50 -10.30 -38.17 47.91
CA PRO A 50 -11.19 -39.32 47.77
C PRO A 50 -11.72 -39.47 46.34
N SER A 51 -11.94 -40.72 45.95
CA SER A 51 -12.38 -41.15 44.62
C SER A 51 -13.69 -40.47 44.18
N VAL A 52 -13.64 -39.74 43.07
CA VAL A 52 -14.83 -39.14 42.45
C VAL A 52 -15.40 -40.11 41.41
N SER A 53 -16.66 -40.50 41.60
CA SER A 53 -17.45 -41.32 40.68
C SER A 53 -17.42 -40.76 39.25
N THR A 54 -17.03 -41.62 38.30
CA THR A 54 -17.06 -41.34 36.87
C THR A 54 -18.51 -41.21 36.38
N VAL A 55 -18.94 -39.99 36.07
CA VAL A 55 -20.16 -39.71 35.31
C VAL A 55 -19.84 -39.87 33.82
N PRO A 56 -20.66 -40.58 33.03
CA PRO A 56 -20.41 -40.73 31.59
C PRO A 56 -20.49 -39.37 30.87
N PRO A 57 -19.64 -39.11 29.86
CA PRO A 57 -19.64 -37.84 29.15
C PRO A 57 -20.94 -37.64 28.36
N ARG A 58 -21.57 -36.48 28.58
CA ARG A 58 -22.70 -36.01 27.76
C ARG A 58 -22.18 -35.71 26.34
N PRO A 59 -22.88 -36.14 25.27
CA PRO A 59 -22.53 -35.76 23.91
C PRO A 59 -22.63 -34.23 23.75
N VAL A 60 -21.51 -33.57 23.44
CA VAL A 60 -21.50 -32.17 23.00
C VAL A 60 -21.99 -32.13 21.55
N PRO A 61 -23.04 -31.33 21.22
CA PRO A 61 -23.43 -31.12 19.84
C PRO A 61 -22.27 -30.50 19.06
N VAL A 62 -21.80 -31.19 18.02
CA VAL A 62 -20.86 -30.62 17.04
C VAL A 62 -21.62 -29.56 16.26
N VAL A 63 -21.37 -28.29 16.58
CA VAL A 63 -21.88 -27.17 15.78
C VAL A 63 -21.07 -27.16 14.48
N PRO A 64 -21.70 -27.34 13.30
CA PRO A 64 -20.99 -27.25 12.03
C PRO A 64 -20.37 -25.86 11.88
N PRO A 65 -19.16 -25.74 11.29
CA PRO A 65 -18.53 -24.46 11.07
C PRO A 65 -19.45 -23.59 10.20
N VAL A 66 -19.80 -22.41 10.73
CA VAL A 66 -20.54 -21.40 9.97
C VAL A 66 -19.66 -20.98 8.80
N ALA A 67 -20.14 -21.18 7.57
CA ALA A 67 -19.44 -20.74 6.38
C ALA A 67 -19.21 -19.21 6.46
N PRO A 68 -18.00 -18.72 6.14
CA PRO A 68 -17.75 -17.29 6.11
C PRO A 68 -18.70 -16.63 5.11
N PRO A 69 -19.17 -15.39 5.40
CA PRO A 69 -20.03 -14.67 4.48
C PRO A 69 -19.34 -14.53 3.12
N PRO A 70 -20.10 -14.58 2.01
CA PRO A 70 -19.54 -14.44 0.67
C PRO A 70 -18.78 -13.11 0.56
N ALA A 71 -17.58 -13.17 -0.03
CA ALA A 71 -16.78 -11.99 -0.28
C ALA A 71 -17.58 -11.00 -1.17
N PRO A 72 -17.45 -9.69 -0.94
CA PRO A 72 -18.08 -8.70 -1.81
C PRO A 72 -17.60 -8.91 -3.26
N PRO A 73 -18.48 -8.69 -4.25
CA PRO A 73 -18.11 -8.86 -5.65
C PRO A 73 -16.93 -7.96 -6.00
N ALA A 74 -15.94 -8.53 -6.66
CA ALA A 74 -14.81 -7.76 -7.17
C ALA A 74 -15.32 -6.68 -8.14
N PRO A 75 -14.70 -5.49 -8.16
CA PRO A 75 -14.99 -4.51 -9.19
C PRO A 75 -14.82 -5.18 -10.56
N SER A 76 -15.85 -5.06 -11.40
CA SER A 76 -15.93 -5.72 -12.71
C SER A 76 -16.04 -4.67 -13.80
N GLY A 77 -15.49 -4.97 -14.98
CA GLY A 77 -15.51 -4.06 -16.13
C GLY A 77 -14.13 -3.84 -16.76
N PRO A 78 -14.07 -2.98 -17.80
CA PRO A 78 -12.85 -2.72 -18.54
C PRO A 78 -11.78 -2.08 -17.66
N THR A 79 -10.53 -2.32 -18.04
CA THR A 79 -9.35 -1.81 -17.35
C THR A 79 -8.70 -0.72 -18.18
N GLU A 80 -8.25 0.34 -17.54
CA GLU A 80 -7.46 1.37 -18.19
C GLU A 80 -6.08 0.77 -18.55
N ALA A 81 -5.69 0.87 -19.82
CA ALA A 81 -4.56 0.11 -20.36
C ALA A 81 -3.21 0.54 -19.76
N ARG A 82 -3.04 1.83 -19.45
CA ARG A 82 -1.75 2.36 -18.97
C ARG A 82 -1.44 1.97 -17.53
N SER A 83 -2.45 1.95 -16.66
CA SER A 83 -2.33 1.71 -15.22
C SER A 83 -2.83 0.35 -14.77
N GLY A 84 -3.67 -0.33 -15.56
CA GLY A 84 -4.26 -1.62 -15.19
C GLY A 84 -5.36 -1.52 -14.14
N LEU A 85 -5.71 -0.31 -13.71
CA LEU A 85 -6.84 -0.06 -12.83
C LEU A 85 -8.17 -0.23 -13.56
N HIS A 86 -9.24 -0.45 -12.81
CA HIS A 86 -10.59 -0.41 -13.39
C HIS A 86 -10.85 0.98 -13.98
N GLN A 87 -11.37 1.02 -15.21
CA GLN A 87 -11.59 2.27 -15.92
C GLN A 87 -12.55 3.21 -15.16
N ALA A 88 -13.55 2.66 -14.46
CA ALA A 88 -14.46 3.42 -13.60
C ALA A 88 -13.79 4.00 -12.34
N ALA A 89 -12.64 3.47 -11.93
CA ALA A 89 -11.88 3.97 -10.80
C ALA A 89 -10.90 5.10 -11.19
N VAL A 90 -10.46 5.15 -12.44
CA VAL A 90 -9.51 6.16 -12.92
C VAL A 90 -10.23 7.47 -13.18
N ILE A 91 -9.73 8.55 -12.58
CA ILE A 91 -10.24 9.91 -12.80
C ILE A 91 -9.37 10.61 -13.83
N SER A 92 -8.05 10.55 -13.68
CA SER A 92 -7.11 11.12 -14.64
C SER A 92 -5.72 10.52 -14.51
N ILE A 93 -5.01 10.45 -15.63
CA ILE A 93 -3.57 10.14 -15.70
C ILE A 93 -2.90 11.27 -16.45
N THR A 94 -2.02 12.01 -15.78
CA THR A 94 -1.27 13.13 -16.38
C THR A 94 0.23 12.90 -16.27
N GLY A 95 0.99 13.60 -17.12
CA GLY A 95 2.44 13.45 -17.20
C GLY A 95 2.91 12.30 -18.09
N ASP A 96 4.22 12.11 -18.05
CA ASP A 96 5.00 11.19 -18.88
C ASP A 96 6.15 10.57 -18.06
N ALA A 97 6.86 9.62 -18.68
CA ALA A 97 7.90 8.85 -18.00
C ALA A 97 9.24 9.58 -17.84
N ASP A 98 9.46 10.70 -18.53
CA ASP A 98 10.67 11.52 -18.39
C ASP A 98 10.55 12.51 -17.21
N SER A 99 9.32 12.89 -16.84
CA SER A 99 9.05 13.74 -15.68
C SER A 99 8.54 12.98 -14.46
N ARG A 100 7.31 12.46 -14.55
CA ARG A 100 6.55 11.69 -13.54
C ARG A 100 5.11 11.57 -13.99
N PHE A 101 4.46 10.45 -13.69
CA PHE A 101 3.02 10.33 -13.82
C PHE A 101 2.31 10.79 -12.55
N THR A 102 1.16 11.43 -12.72
CA THR A 102 0.20 11.69 -11.64
C THR A 102 -1.11 10.99 -11.97
N LEU A 103 -1.51 10.06 -11.11
CA LEU A 103 -2.71 9.25 -11.24
C LEU A 103 -3.70 9.65 -10.13
N LEU A 104 -4.87 10.13 -10.53
CA LEU A 104 -6.00 10.35 -9.64
C LEU A 104 -7.01 9.22 -9.84
N PHE A 105 -7.39 8.57 -8.75
CA PHE A 105 -8.26 7.39 -8.80
C PHE A 105 -9.09 7.22 -7.53
N ARG A 106 -10.13 6.39 -7.60
CA ARG A 106 -11.01 6.01 -6.49
C ARG A 106 -10.64 4.60 -6.00
N PRO A 107 -9.89 4.45 -4.88
CA PRO A 107 -9.45 3.14 -4.42
C PRO A 107 -10.61 2.19 -4.09
N ALA A 108 -11.77 2.70 -3.67
CA ALA A 108 -12.95 1.89 -3.37
C ALA A 108 -13.55 1.18 -4.60
N LEU A 109 -13.21 1.60 -5.82
CA LEU A 109 -13.71 1.03 -7.07
C LEU A 109 -12.69 0.12 -7.77
N THR A 110 -11.61 -0.24 -7.08
CA THR A 110 -10.52 -1.02 -7.69
C THR A 110 -9.89 -1.97 -6.68
N ASP A 111 -9.27 -3.03 -7.18
CA ASP A 111 -8.63 -4.03 -6.33
C ASP A 111 -7.29 -3.51 -5.76
N PRO A 112 -6.98 -3.71 -4.47
CA PRO A 112 -5.74 -3.23 -3.87
C PRO A 112 -4.47 -3.80 -4.51
N GLY A 113 -4.50 -5.03 -5.03
CA GLY A 113 -3.40 -5.61 -5.79
C GLY A 113 -3.16 -4.87 -7.10
N ARG A 114 -4.23 -4.44 -7.78
CA ARG A 114 -4.11 -3.57 -8.96
C ARG A 114 -3.60 -2.17 -8.61
N ILE A 115 -3.99 -1.60 -7.47
CA ILE A 115 -3.43 -0.32 -7.00
C ILE A 115 -1.92 -0.45 -6.81
N ALA A 116 -1.45 -1.54 -6.18
CA ALA A 116 -0.04 -1.78 -5.94
C ALA A 116 0.75 -2.05 -7.24
N ALA A 117 0.15 -2.69 -8.23
CA ALA A 117 0.79 -2.98 -9.53
C ALA A 117 0.77 -1.79 -10.51
N ALA A 118 -0.12 -0.81 -10.31
CA ALA A 118 -0.32 0.30 -11.23
C ALA A 118 0.93 1.13 -11.54
N PRO A 119 1.82 1.49 -10.58
CA PRO A 119 3.03 2.23 -10.88
C PRO A 119 3.96 1.50 -11.86
N ALA A 120 4.20 0.21 -11.61
CA ALA A 120 5.05 -0.61 -12.46
C ALA A 120 4.42 -0.81 -13.85
N GLN A 121 3.10 -0.90 -13.94
CA GLN A 121 2.42 -0.96 -15.22
C GLN A 121 2.55 0.35 -16.00
N LEU A 122 2.37 1.51 -15.34
CA LEU A 122 2.52 2.82 -15.96
C LEU A 122 3.91 3.03 -16.57
N CYS A 123 4.97 2.67 -15.84
CA CYS A 123 6.32 2.78 -16.36
C CYS A 123 6.60 1.78 -17.49
N ARG A 124 6.15 0.52 -17.37
CA ARG A 124 6.36 -0.49 -18.44
C ARG A 124 5.67 -0.12 -19.74
N GLN A 125 4.48 0.46 -19.68
CA GLN A 125 3.76 0.96 -20.86
C GLN A 125 4.50 2.11 -21.56
N ALA A 126 5.40 2.80 -20.83
CA ALA A 126 6.29 3.81 -21.38
C ALA A 126 7.71 3.27 -21.71
N GLY A 127 7.94 1.95 -21.62
CA GLY A 127 9.24 1.33 -21.86
C GLY A 127 10.29 1.64 -20.78
N ARG A 128 9.85 1.85 -19.54
CA ARG A 128 10.69 2.24 -18.39
C ARG A 128 10.45 1.31 -17.20
N ASP A 129 11.39 1.30 -16.27
CA ASP A 129 11.24 0.63 -14.97
C ASP A 129 10.71 1.58 -13.90
N LEU A 130 10.08 1.02 -12.87
CA LEU A 130 9.60 1.77 -11.72
C LEU A 130 10.78 2.19 -10.84
N ALA A 131 10.97 3.49 -10.64
CA ALA A 131 11.97 4.01 -9.71
C ALA A 131 11.38 4.25 -8.32
N ASP A 132 10.25 4.97 -8.26
CA ASP A 132 9.56 5.31 -7.01
C ASP A 132 8.06 5.47 -7.26
N SER A 133 7.27 5.21 -6.22
CA SER A 133 5.85 5.55 -6.22
C SER A 133 5.37 5.93 -4.84
N ARG A 134 4.58 6.99 -4.77
CA ARG A 134 3.99 7.48 -3.51
C ARG A 134 2.53 7.83 -3.71
N SER A 135 1.71 7.38 -2.78
CA SER A 135 0.27 7.67 -2.75
C SER A 135 -0.08 8.45 -1.50
N ASN A 136 -0.96 9.43 -1.63
CA ASN A 136 -1.48 10.19 -0.50
C ASN A 136 -2.59 9.40 0.18
N THR A 137 -2.98 9.72 1.42
CA THR A 137 -4.19 9.13 2.01
C THR A 137 -5.44 9.67 1.31
N PRO A 138 -6.44 8.84 0.97
CA PRO A 138 -7.68 9.30 0.36
C PRO A 138 -8.36 10.37 1.24
N GLY A 139 -8.73 11.50 0.64
CA GLY A 139 -9.40 12.59 1.37
C GLY A 139 -8.50 13.41 2.31
N ALA A 140 -7.18 13.20 2.34
CA ALA A 140 -6.27 14.10 3.06
C ALA A 140 -6.22 15.47 2.38
N GLY A 141 -7.03 16.41 2.87
CA GLY A 141 -7.02 17.82 2.48
C GLY A 141 -7.56 18.16 1.09
N SER A 142 -8.36 17.29 0.46
CA SER A 142 -8.90 17.50 -0.90
C SER A 142 -10.43 17.62 -0.92
N ALA A 143 -10.94 18.50 -1.79
CA ALA A 143 -12.38 18.74 -2.01
C ALA A 143 -13.16 17.55 -2.60
N MET A 144 -12.50 16.41 -2.84
CA MET A 144 -13.10 15.20 -3.41
C MET A 144 -12.92 14.00 -2.45
N PRO A 145 -13.94 13.67 -1.65
CA PRO A 145 -13.94 12.49 -0.81
C PRO A 145 -13.74 11.20 -1.61
N GLY A 146 -12.94 10.27 -1.08
CA GLY A 146 -12.73 8.97 -1.71
C GLY A 146 -11.82 8.98 -2.96
N VAL A 147 -11.11 10.07 -3.22
CA VAL A 147 -10.10 10.16 -4.27
C VAL A 147 -8.70 10.09 -3.68
N GLN A 148 -7.83 9.31 -4.32
CA GLN A 148 -6.43 9.17 -3.99
C GLN A 148 -5.56 9.67 -5.14
N MET A 149 -4.47 10.37 -4.81
CA MET A 149 -3.43 10.76 -5.76
C MET A 149 -2.22 9.85 -5.57
N MET A 150 -1.71 9.33 -6.69
CA MET A 150 -0.47 8.57 -6.76
C MET A 150 0.49 9.27 -7.72
N ILE A 151 1.71 9.51 -7.27
CA ILE A 151 2.81 10.05 -8.08
C ILE A 151 3.75 8.89 -8.36
N VAL A 152 4.10 8.69 -9.63
CA VAL A 152 4.97 7.61 -10.09
C VAL A 152 6.17 8.20 -10.83
N THR A 153 7.36 7.82 -10.42
CA THR A 153 8.62 8.17 -11.08
C THR A 153 9.19 6.93 -11.74
N CYS A 154 9.53 7.05 -13.02
CA CYS A 154 10.13 5.97 -13.79
C CYS A 154 11.63 6.22 -13.99
N THR A 155 12.38 5.17 -14.28
CA THR A 155 13.79 5.21 -14.68
C THR A 155 13.98 4.46 -16.00
N ALA A 156 15.07 4.72 -16.71
CA ALA A 156 15.47 3.87 -17.82
C ALA A 156 15.55 2.40 -17.39
N ALA A 157 15.08 1.51 -18.28
CA ALA A 157 15.12 0.06 -18.12
C ALA A 157 16.49 -0.53 -18.49
#